data_AF-A0A960ZE95-F1
#
_entry.id   AF-A0A960ZE95-F1
#
_cell.length_a   1.000
_cell.length_b   1.000
_cell.length_c   1.000
_cell.angle_alpha   90.00
_cell.angle_beta   90.00
_cell.angle_gamma   90.00
#
_symmetry.space_group_name_H-M   'P 1'
#
loop_
_entity.id
_entity.type
_entity.pdbx_description
1 polymer ?
#
loop_
_entity_poly.entity_id
_entity_poly.type
_entity_poly.pdbx_seq_one_letter_code
_entity_poly.pdbx_strand_id
1 'polypeptide(L)'
;MFRSGLVIFFMTFFIACYIDKPTGSSTVGSSFETDLAPLLSDNCATSGCHDTETGIAALNFEISDVRLATDVFGVIETANLLDTTTPADSLLLTQASNSDENDPHTGGEVFALDSTAYENLLAWITDGALNDDCSNVDHSFATDVLPAFASCNTVGCHDSDHSLNLLAGDAFASIVSNDVVNTDNPIASRLLQYSLGNESHPPGAVFTSPNDNDFRTIFCWIKVDQAVEN
;
A
#
# COMPACT_ATOMS: atom_id res chain seq x y z
N MET A 1 -42.22 -61.98 33.65
CA MET A 1 -42.09 -60.51 33.75
C MET A 1 -40.64 -60.14 33.45
N PHE A 2 -40.32 -59.84 32.19
CA PHE A 2 -39.00 -59.35 31.79
C PHE A 2 -39.10 -57.83 31.64
N ARG A 3 -38.34 -57.08 32.45
CA ARG A 3 -38.23 -55.63 32.35
C ARG A 3 -37.11 -55.30 31.35
N SER A 4 -37.48 -54.82 30.17
CA SER A 4 -36.55 -54.17 29.24
C SER A 4 -36.08 -52.84 29.84
N GLY A 5 -34.78 -52.74 30.09
CA GLY A 5 -34.13 -51.47 30.43
C GLY A 5 -33.80 -50.70 29.15
N LEU A 6 -34.40 -49.52 29.00
CA LEU A 6 -34.11 -48.54 27.96
C LEU A 6 -32.74 -47.91 28.25
N VAL A 7 -31.75 -48.15 27.39
CA VAL A 7 -30.43 -47.49 27.45
C VAL A 7 -30.55 -46.15 26.71
N ILE A 8 -30.48 -45.05 27.45
CA ILE A 8 -30.46 -43.69 26.89
C ILE A 8 -29.01 -43.32 26.58
N PHE A 9 -28.69 -43.21 25.29
CA PHE A 9 -27.39 -42.77 24.81
C PHE A 9 -27.36 -41.23 24.84
N PHE A 10 -26.64 -40.65 25.79
CA PHE A 10 -26.37 -39.20 25.82
C PHE A 10 -25.34 -38.88 24.73
N MET A 11 -25.81 -38.34 23.61
CA MET A 11 -24.96 -37.82 22.55
C MET A 11 -24.53 -36.40 22.95
N THR A 12 -23.34 -36.28 23.53
CA THR A 12 -22.69 -34.99 23.80
C THR A 12 -22.37 -34.30 22.47
N PHE A 13 -23.14 -33.27 22.16
CA PHE A 13 -22.79 -32.30 21.11
C PHE A 13 -21.58 -31.49 21.59
N PHE A 14 -20.40 -31.79 21.04
CA PHE A 14 -19.28 -30.85 21.08
C PHE A 14 -19.64 -29.69 20.17
N ILE A 15 -20.14 -28.59 20.74
CA ILE A 15 -20.12 -27.29 20.07
C ILE A 15 -18.66 -26.89 20.02
N ALA A 16 -17.99 -27.25 18.91
CA ALA A 16 -16.74 -26.63 18.56
C ALA A 16 -17.06 -25.16 18.28
N CYS A 17 -16.63 -24.26 19.16
CA CYS A 17 -16.38 -22.89 18.74
C CYS A 17 -15.28 -22.98 17.68
N TYR A 18 -15.67 -23.03 16.41
CA TYR A 18 -14.77 -22.63 15.35
C TYR A 18 -14.53 -21.15 15.63
N ILE A 19 -13.39 -20.85 16.28
CA ILE A 19 -12.82 -19.52 16.13
C ILE A 19 -12.53 -19.47 14.64
N ASP A 20 -13.35 -18.73 13.90
CA ASP A 20 -12.94 -18.27 12.58
C ASP A 20 -11.55 -17.69 12.78
N LYS A 21 -10.55 -18.36 12.21
CA LYS A 21 -9.26 -17.74 11.97
C LYS A 21 -9.61 -16.38 11.38
N PRO A 22 -9.10 -15.24 11.90
CA PRO A 22 -9.32 -13.98 11.22
C PRO A 22 -8.83 -14.26 9.80
N THR A 23 -9.79 -14.30 8.87
CA THR A 23 -9.47 -14.31 7.46
C THR A 23 -8.76 -12.99 7.32
N GLY A 24 -7.43 -13.04 7.35
CA GLY A 24 -6.55 -11.99 6.90
C GLY A 24 -7.11 -11.63 5.55
N SER A 25 -7.92 -10.59 5.57
CA SER A 25 -8.53 -10.03 4.42
C SER A 25 -7.33 -9.47 3.69
N SER A 26 -6.80 -10.24 2.74
CA SER A 26 -5.92 -9.73 1.71
C SER A 26 -6.75 -8.73 0.92
N THR A 27 -6.94 -7.56 1.50
CA THR A 27 -7.72 -6.48 0.93
C THR A 27 -6.79 -5.31 0.85
N VAL A 28 -6.46 -4.97 -0.39
CA VAL A 28 -6.19 -3.59 -0.83
C VAL A 28 -4.93 -2.99 -0.18
N GLY A 29 -3.95 -2.63 -1.01
CA GLY A 29 -2.68 -2.05 -0.55
C GLY A 29 -2.91 -1.06 0.60
N SER A 30 -2.36 -1.38 1.77
CA SER A 30 -2.59 -0.59 2.98
C SER A 30 -2.15 0.84 2.73
N SER A 31 -3.00 1.81 3.10
CA SER A 31 -2.65 3.22 3.00
C SER A 31 -1.51 3.49 3.97
N PHE A 32 -0.44 4.12 3.48
CA PHE A 32 0.62 4.52 4.37
C PHE A 32 0.10 5.60 5.34
N GLU A 33 -0.63 6.57 4.82
CA GLU A 33 -1.16 7.70 5.59
C GLU A 33 -2.12 7.25 6.72
N THR A 34 -3.10 6.40 6.41
CA THR A 34 -4.17 6.08 7.37
C THR A 34 -3.94 4.82 8.17
N ASP A 35 -3.12 3.88 7.67
CA ASP A 35 -2.98 2.57 8.29
C ASP A 35 -1.58 2.38 8.88
N LEU A 36 -0.52 2.61 8.09
CA LEU A 36 0.84 2.23 8.47
C LEU A 36 1.57 3.29 9.28
N ALA A 37 1.43 4.58 8.95
CA ALA A 37 2.06 5.64 9.71
C ALA A 37 1.55 5.69 11.17
N PRO A 38 0.23 5.56 11.44
CA PRO A 38 -0.25 5.41 12.82
C PRO A 38 0.28 4.14 13.50
N LEU A 39 0.33 3.01 12.79
CA LEU A 39 0.90 1.77 13.31
C LEU A 39 2.36 1.95 13.77
N LEU A 40 3.18 2.64 12.98
CA LEU A 40 4.57 2.94 13.32
C LEU A 40 4.67 3.95 14.47
N SER A 41 3.85 5.00 14.46
CA SER A 41 3.81 5.99 15.54
C SER A 41 3.44 5.33 16.88
N ASP A 42 2.42 4.48 16.90
CA ASP A 42 1.89 3.89 18.13
C ASP A 42 2.82 2.85 18.76
N ASN A 43 3.63 2.16 17.94
CA ASN A 43 4.43 1.02 18.40
C ASN A 43 5.94 1.29 18.43
N CYS A 44 6.44 2.25 17.65
CA CYS A 44 7.86 2.56 17.55
C CYS A 44 8.23 3.93 18.16
N ALA A 45 7.33 4.91 18.10
CA ALA A 45 7.58 6.26 18.64
C ALA A 45 7.29 6.36 20.15
N THR A 46 7.71 5.36 20.92
CA THR A 46 7.59 5.36 22.37
C THR A 46 8.72 6.17 23.01
N SER A 47 8.45 6.72 24.20
CA SER A 47 9.45 7.49 24.95
C SER A 47 10.77 6.73 25.10
N GLY A 48 11.87 7.30 24.60
CA GLY A 48 13.20 6.67 24.65
C GLY A 48 13.58 5.81 23.43
N CYS A 49 12.72 5.73 22.40
CA CYS A 49 12.96 4.94 21.19
C CYS A 49 13.00 5.83 19.95
N HIS A 50 11.93 5.91 19.15
CA HIS A 50 11.88 6.67 17.89
C HIS A 50 10.93 7.87 17.97
N ASP A 51 11.00 8.62 19.07
CA ASP A 51 10.23 9.84 19.31
C ASP A 51 11.03 11.12 18.95
N THR A 52 10.41 12.28 19.11
CA THR A 52 11.07 13.58 18.85
C THR A 52 12.16 13.95 19.87
N GLU A 53 12.04 13.50 21.12
CA GLU A 53 12.94 13.92 22.20
C GLU A 53 14.24 13.12 22.26
N THR A 54 14.17 11.84 21.94
CA THR A 54 15.24 10.85 22.16
C THR A 54 15.71 10.16 20.88
N GLY A 55 14.85 10.09 19.85
CA GLY A 55 15.13 9.65 18.48
C GLY A 55 16.41 8.84 18.27
N ILE A 56 16.39 7.56 18.65
CA ILE A 56 17.51 6.64 18.42
C ILE A 56 17.73 6.50 16.91
N ALA A 57 19.01 6.52 16.52
CA ALA A 57 19.46 6.48 15.12
C ALA A 57 18.92 7.63 14.25
N ALA A 58 18.51 8.76 14.87
CA ALA A 58 17.88 9.89 14.20
C ALA A 58 16.57 9.52 13.47
N LEU A 59 15.94 8.41 13.84
CA LEU A 59 14.62 8.01 13.35
C LEU A 59 13.56 8.58 14.29
N ASN A 60 12.60 9.29 13.72
CA ASN A 60 11.44 9.80 14.43
C ASN A 60 10.16 9.40 13.70
N PHE A 61 9.39 8.49 14.30
CA PHE A 61 8.12 7.99 13.76
C PHE A 61 6.89 8.64 14.41
N GLU A 62 7.08 9.62 15.31
CA GLU A 62 5.99 10.31 16.00
C GLU A 62 5.13 11.15 15.04
N ILE A 63 3.81 10.94 15.08
CA ILE A 63 2.82 11.82 14.43
C ILE A 63 2.28 12.83 15.44
N SER A 64 2.18 14.10 15.04
CA SER A 64 1.68 15.21 15.86
C SER A 64 1.07 16.31 14.98
N ASP A 65 0.58 17.40 15.60
CA ASP A 65 0.03 18.56 14.88
C ASP A 65 1.04 19.21 13.90
N VAL A 66 2.34 18.96 14.09
CA VAL A 66 3.43 19.52 13.26
C VAL A 66 4.24 18.46 12.53
N ARG A 67 3.93 17.17 12.71
CA ARG A 67 4.56 16.05 12.00
C ARG A 67 3.50 15.09 11.49
N LEU A 68 3.38 15.00 10.18
CA LEU A 68 2.35 14.22 9.50
C LEU A 68 2.90 12.86 9.07
N ALA A 69 2.02 11.99 8.57
CA ALA A 69 2.42 10.71 8.01
C ALA A 69 3.51 10.87 6.94
N THR A 70 3.43 11.87 6.06
CA THR A 70 4.48 12.11 5.05
C THR A 70 5.86 12.40 5.65
N ASP A 71 5.95 12.94 6.87
CA ASP A 71 7.24 13.13 7.55
C ASP A 71 7.81 11.79 8.03
N VAL A 72 6.94 10.87 8.47
CA VAL A 72 7.31 9.49 8.83
C VAL A 72 7.80 8.75 7.59
N PHE A 73 7.09 8.88 6.46
CA PHE A 73 7.51 8.31 5.18
C PHE A 73 8.89 8.82 4.77
N GLY A 74 9.11 10.13 4.83
CA GLY A 74 10.40 10.75 4.49
C GLY A 74 11.56 10.27 5.37
N VAL A 75 11.31 9.95 6.65
CA VAL A 75 12.30 9.32 7.53
C VAL A 75 12.66 7.91 7.05
N ILE A 76 11.65 7.11 6.70
CA ILE A 76 11.83 5.73 6.19
C ILE A 76 12.69 5.73 4.92
N GLU A 77 12.39 6.63 3.98
CA GLU A 77 13.15 6.77 2.73
C GLU A 77 14.58 7.28 2.97
N THR A 78 14.72 8.35 3.76
CA THR A 78 16.03 8.96 4.03
C THR A 78 16.98 7.99 4.73
N ALA A 79 16.44 7.15 5.62
CA ALA A 79 17.19 6.13 6.32
C ALA A 79 17.34 4.82 5.51
N ASN A 80 16.75 4.73 4.31
CA ASN A 80 16.81 3.56 3.44
C ASN A 80 16.39 2.26 4.16
N LEU A 81 15.25 2.30 4.85
CA LEU A 81 14.78 1.17 5.67
C LEU A 81 14.05 0.08 4.86
N LEU A 82 13.81 0.31 3.57
CA LEU A 82 13.01 -0.55 2.71
C LEU A 82 13.88 -1.21 1.64
N ASP A 83 13.59 -2.48 1.37
CA ASP A 83 14.08 -3.22 0.21
C ASP A 83 12.87 -3.74 -0.57
N THR A 84 12.48 -3.04 -1.64
CA THR A 84 11.34 -3.46 -2.47
C THR A 84 11.69 -4.62 -3.43
N THR A 85 12.96 -5.04 -3.51
CA THR A 85 13.39 -6.21 -4.29
C THR A 85 13.25 -7.48 -3.46
N THR A 86 13.60 -7.40 -2.18
CA THR A 86 13.41 -8.46 -1.17
C THR A 86 12.65 -7.90 0.03
N PRO A 87 11.32 -7.69 -0.08
CA PRO A 87 10.51 -7.01 0.94
C PRO A 87 10.73 -7.49 2.37
N ALA A 88 10.76 -8.80 2.59
CA ALA A 88 10.96 -9.40 3.91
C ALA A 88 12.34 -9.09 4.54
N ASP A 89 13.35 -8.74 3.72
CA ASP A 89 14.70 -8.40 4.17
C ASP A 89 14.84 -6.89 4.47
N SER A 90 13.77 -6.10 4.29
CA SER A 90 13.75 -4.68 4.64
C SER A 90 14.15 -4.47 6.09
N LEU A 91 15.07 -3.53 6.35
CA LEU A 91 15.53 -3.20 7.69
C LEU A 91 14.36 -2.84 8.63
N LEU A 92 13.33 -2.16 8.10
CA LEU A 92 12.11 -1.87 8.85
C LEU A 92 11.44 -3.15 9.40
N LEU A 93 11.34 -4.21 8.60
CA LEU A 93 10.71 -5.47 8.99
C LEU A 93 11.62 -6.32 9.89
N THR A 94 12.90 -6.44 9.54
CA THR A 94 13.84 -7.28 10.32
C THR A 94 14.08 -6.70 11.71
N GLN A 95 14.15 -5.37 11.85
CA GLN A 95 14.24 -4.70 13.15
C GLN A 95 12.92 -4.77 13.92
N ALA A 96 11.77 -4.51 13.28
CA ALA A 96 10.48 -4.58 13.96
C ALA A 96 10.15 -6.00 14.46
N SER A 97 10.53 -7.03 13.71
CA SER A 97 10.37 -8.44 14.11
C SER A 97 11.53 -8.98 14.94
N ASN A 98 12.62 -8.21 15.06
CA ASN A 98 13.86 -8.64 15.70
C ASN A 98 14.33 -10.03 15.20
N SER A 99 14.21 -10.27 13.90
CA SER A 99 14.40 -11.58 13.28
C SER A 99 15.81 -11.83 12.74
N ASP A 100 16.64 -10.79 12.59
CA ASP A 100 18.07 -10.95 12.29
C ASP A 100 18.88 -11.05 13.59
N GLU A 101 19.37 -12.24 13.89
CA GLU A 101 20.22 -12.50 15.07
C GLU A 101 21.57 -11.75 15.03
N ASN A 102 22.02 -11.30 13.86
CA ASN A 102 23.28 -10.56 13.70
C ASN A 102 23.11 -9.05 13.87
N ASP A 103 21.88 -8.54 13.76
CA ASP A 103 21.54 -7.14 13.92
C ASP A 103 20.27 -6.99 14.77
N PRO A 104 20.31 -7.39 16.06
CA PRO A 104 19.13 -7.39 16.90
C PRO A 104 18.68 -5.96 17.24
N HIS A 105 17.38 -5.72 17.16
CA HIS A 105 16.77 -4.48 17.59
C HIS A 105 16.87 -4.35 19.12
N THR A 106 17.44 -3.24 19.60
CA THR A 106 17.69 -3.05 21.05
C THR A 106 16.39 -3.03 21.87
N GLY A 107 15.28 -2.61 21.26
CA GLY A 107 13.95 -2.65 21.87
C GLY A 107 13.31 -4.03 21.93
N GLY A 108 13.93 -5.05 21.30
CA GLY A 108 13.34 -6.37 21.11
C GLY A 108 12.30 -6.41 19.99
N GLU A 109 11.54 -7.51 19.96
CA GLU A 109 10.44 -7.71 19.01
C GLU A 109 9.28 -6.73 19.29
N VAL A 110 8.88 -6.00 18.25
CA VAL A 110 7.72 -5.10 18.22
C VAL A 110 6.54 -5.78 17.54
N PHE A 111 6.79 -6.45 16.41
CA PHE A 111 5.79 -7.20 15.63
C PHE A 111 6.26 -8.62 15.37
N ALA A 112 5.51 -9.62 15.86
CA ALA A 112 5.76 -11.01 15.49
C ALA A 112 5.59 -11.21 13.96
N LEU A 113 6.35 -12.15 13.38
CA LEU A 113 6.34 -12.45 11.94
C LEU A 113 4.96 -12.87 11.40
N ASP A 114 4.08 -13.41 12.25
CA ASP A 114 2.72 -13.83 11.90
C ASP A 114 1.64 -12.83 12.37
N SER A 115 2.05 -11.64 12.81
CA SER A 115 1.13 -10.57 13.20
C SER A 115 0.56 -9.85 11.98
N THR A 116 -0.68 -9.39 12.09
CA THR A 116 -1.32 -8.57 11.05
C THR A 116 -0.53 -7.28 10.77
N ALA A 117 0.11 -6.70 11.78
CA ALA A 117 0.96 -5.51 11.61
C ALA A 117 2.15 -5.78 10.69
N TYR A 118 2.86 -6.89 10.91
CA TYR A 118 3.96 -7.33 10.06
C TYR A 118 3.48 -7.64 8.63
N GLU A 119 2.38 -8.38 8.50
CA GLU A 119 1.81 -8.76 7.20
C GLU A 119 1.38 -7.53 6.39
N ASN A 120 0.79 -6.51 7.02
CA ASN A 120 0.40 -5.26 6.35
C ASN A 120 1.61 -4.45 5.88
N LEU A 121 2.64 -4.31 6.72
CA LEU A 121 3.89 -3.66 6.31
C LEU A 121 4.57 -4.42 5.17
N LEU A 122 4.66 -5.74 5.26
CA LEU A 122 5.23 -6.57 4.21
C LEU A 122 4.46 -6.43 2.88
N ALA A 123 3.12 -6.44 2.94
CA ALA A 123 2.28 -6.25 1.77
C ALA A 123 2.53 -4.88 1.13
N TRP A 124 2.55 -3.80 1.92
CA TRP A 124 2.83 -2.46 1.42
C TRP A 124 4.22 -2.32 0.78
N ILE A 125 5.27 -2.92 1.37
CA ILE A 125 6.61 -2.92 0.76
C ILE A 125 6.62 -3.73 -0.53
N THR A 126 5.94 -4.88 -0.54
CA THR A 126 5.80 -5.73 -1.73
C THR A 126 5.10 -4.99 -2.87
N ASP A 127 4.11 -4.16 -2.54
CA ASP A 127 3.38 -3.33 -3.47
C ASP A 127 4.14 -2.05 -3.88
N GLY A 128 5.41 -1.93 -3.51
CA GLY A 128 6.30 -0.84 -3.91
C GLY A 128 6.30 0.37 -2.98
N ALA A 129 5.78 0.22 -1.76
CA ALA A 129 5.82 1.20 -0.68
C ALA A 129 5.31 2.59 -1.09
N LEU A 130 4.12 2.64 -1.68
CA LEU A 130 3.51 3.90 -2.14
C LEU A 130 3.32 4.90 -0.99
N ASN A 131 3.80 6.13 -1.18
CA ASN A 131 3.33 7.29 -0.42
C ASN A 131 2.03 7.79 -1.03
N ASP A 132 0.93 7.48 -0.35
CA ASP A 132 -0.41 7.84 -0.82
C ASP A 132 -0.86 9.24 -0.39
N ASP A 133 0.01 10.04 0.26
CA ASP A 133 -0.26 11.46 0.51
C ASP A 133 -0.26 12.27 -0.81
N CYS A 134 -1.37 12.96 -1.07
CA CYS A 134 -1.61 13.78 -2.25
C CYS A 134 -1.66 15.28 -1.94
N SER A 135 -1.41 15.70 -0.70
CA SER A 135 -1.51 17.09 -0.25
C SER A 135 -0.56 18.06 -0.98
N ASN A 136 0.58 17.54 -1.46
CA ASN A 136 1.62 18.30 -2.15
C ASN A 136 1.94 17.75 -3.55
N VAL A 137 0.97 17.10 -4.19
CA VAL A 137 1.08 16.63 -5.58
C VAL A 137 0.16 17.50 -6.44
N ASP A 138 0.67 18.10 -7.51
CA ASP A 138 -0.18 18.75 -8.51
C ASP A 138 -0.84 17.67 -9.38
N HIS A 139 -2.16 17.73 -9.54
CA HIS A 139 -2.94 16.63 -10.12
C HIS A 139 -4.16 17.08 -10.95
N SER A 140 -4.18 18.32 -11.46
CA SER A 140 -5.22 18.73 -12.40
C SER A 140 -5.05 17.98 -13.72
N PHE A 141 -6.18 17.56 -14.29
CA PHE A 141 -6.16 16.71 -15.48
C PHE A 141 -5.38 17.36 -16.64
N ALA A 142 -5.73 18.61 -16.98
CA ALA A 142 -5.18 19.27 -18.16
C ALA A 142 -3.72 19.70 -17.98
N THR A 143 -3.32 20.13 -16.78
CA THR A 143 -1.99 20.70 -16.53
C THR A 143 -0.96 19.69 -16.07
N ASP A 144 -1.38 18.60 -15.41
CA ASP A 144 -0.46 17.70 -14.71
C ASP A 144 -0.61 16.25 -15.20
N VAL A 145 -1.84 15.72 -15.20
CA VAL A 145 -2.10 14.32 -15.55
C VAL A 145 -1.89 14.06 -17.04
N LEU A 146 -2.39 14.94 -17.91
CA LEU A 146 -2.23 14.77 -19.35
C LEU A 146 -0.75 14.79 -19.78
N PRO A 147 0.10 15.71 -19.28
CA PRO A 147 1.55 15.62 -19.50
C PRO A 147 2.21 14.34 -18.96
N ALA A 148 1.72 13.76 -17.86
CA ALA A 148 2.23 12.49 -17.33
C ALA A 148 2.06 11.31 -18.32
N PHE A 149 1.16 11.43 -19.31
CA PHE A 149 1.00 10.45 -20.41
C PHE A 149 1.88 10.72 -21.63
N ALA A 150 2.80 11.69 -21.60
CA ALA A 150 3.61 12.07 -22.77
C ALA A 150 4.44 10.92 -23.35
N SER A 151 4.86 9.97 -22.52
CA SER A 151 5.55 8.75 -22.97
C SER A 151 4.59 7.73 -23.61
N CYS A 152 3.33 7.72 -23.20
CA CYS A 152 2.30 6.79 -23.65
C CYS A 152 1.66 7.21 -24.98
N ASN A 153 1.44 8.50 -25.19
CA ASN A 153 0.77 9.06 -26.36
C ASN A 153 1.70 9.32 -27.56
N THR A 154 2.88 8.69 -27.55
CA THR A 154 3.75 8.66 -28.73
C THR A 154 3.07 7.89 -29.87
N VAL A 155 3.36 8.28 -31.11
CA VAL A 155 2.71 7.73 -32.31
C VAL A 155 2.79 6.20 -32.32
N GLY A 156 1.64 5.53 -32.36
CA GLY A 156 1.53 4.09 -32.55
C GLY A 156 1.14 3.24 -31.34
N CYS A 157 0.89 3.82 -30.15
CA CYS A 157 0.49 3.04 -28.96
C CYS A 157 -0.86 3.49 -28.35
N HIS A 158 -1.01 4.79 -28.08
CA HIS A 158 -2.22 5.36 -27.46
C HIS A 158 -2.70 6.60 -28.24
N ASP A 159 -3.03 6.39 -29.51
CA ASP A 159 -3.48 7.41 -30.46
C ASP A 159 -4.92 7.17 -30.94
N SER A 160 -5.34 7.88 -31.99
CA SER A 160 -6.70 7.82 -32.53
C SER A 160 -7.10 6.44 -33.09
N ASP A 161 -6.13 5.56 -33.38
CA ASP A 161 -6.39 4.23 -33.92
C ASP A 161 -6.45 3.15 -32.82
N HIS A 162 -6.23 3.53 -31.56
CA HIS A 162 -6.22 2.62 -30.41
C HIS A 162 -7.40 2.88 -29.46
N SER A 163 -7.81 1.83 -28.73
CA SER A 163 -8.99 1.90 -27.85
C SER A 163 -8.83 2.92 -26.72
N LEU A 164 -7.62 3.06 -26.19
CA LEU A 164 -7.25 4.08 -25.22
C LEU A 164 -6.43 5.16 -25.94
N ASN A 165 -7.10 6.24 -26.35
CA ASN A 165 -6.48 7.41 -26.99
C ASN A 165 -6.07 8.41 -25.90
N LEU A 166 -4.77 8.68 -25.76
CA LEU A 166 -4.21 9.57 -24.74
C LEU A 166 -3.74 10.92 -25.31
N LEU A 167 -4.27 11.32 -26.48
CA LEU A 167 -4.05 12.64 -27.05
C LEU A 167 -4.89 13.71 -26.33
N ALA A 168 -4.37 14.93 -26.21
CA ALA A 168 -4.92 16.02 -25.39
C ALA A 168 -6.43 16.31 -25.53
N GLY A 169 -7.02 16.07 -26.71
CA GLY A 169 -8.46 16.30 -26.95
C GLY A 169 -9.37 15.12 -26.62
N ASP A 170 -8.82 13.92 -26.50
CA ASP A 170 -9.57 12.67 -26.36
C ASP A 170 -9.24 11.92 -25.06
N ALA A 171 -8.11 12.23 -24.43
CA ALA A 171 -7.55 11.50 -23.29
C ALA A 171 -8.56 11.28 -22.16
N PHE A 172 -9.19 12.36 -21.67
CA PHE A 172 -10.14 12.26 -20.57
C PHE A 172 -11.31 11.33 -20.91
N ALA A 173 -11.99 11.63 -22.01
CA ALA A 173 -13.15 10.86 -22.46
C ALA A 173 -12.77 9.39 -22.74
N SER A 174 -11.58 9.15 -23.28
CA SER A 174 -11.08 7.80 -23.55
C SER A 174 -10.77 7.03 -22.26
N ILE A 175 -10.14 7.65 -21.26
CA ILE A 175 -9.85 7.02 -19.97
C ILE A 175 -11.14 6.60 -19.29
N VAL A 176 -12.11 7.50 -19.19
CA VAL A 176 -13.40 7.23 -18.52
C VAL A 176 -14.21 6.18 -19.28
N SER A 177 -14.29 6.26 -20.60
CA SER A 177 -15.11 5.33 -21.40
C SER A 177 -14.53 3.92 -21.52
N ASN A 178 -13.22 3.74 -21.31
CA ASN A 178 -12.57 2.43 -21.35
C ASN A 178 -12.51 1.74 -19.98
N ASP A 179 -13.05 2.34 -18.92
CA ASP A 179 -13.09 1.73 -17.58
C ASP A 179 -11.70 1.28 -17.07
N VAL A 180 -10.68 2.13 -17.31
CA VAL A 180 -9.29 1.85 -16.91
C VAL A 180 -8.92 2.44 -15.55
N VAL A 181 -9.84 3.19 -14.95
CA VAL A 181 -9.68 3.86 -13.65
C VAL A 181 -10.67 3.26 -12.64
N ASN A 182 -10.18 2.99 -11.43
CA ASN A 182 -10.97 2.57 -10.29
C ASN A 182 -10.89 3.64 -9.19
N THR A 183 -11.93 4.44 -9.03
CA THR A 183 -11.95 5.52 -8.03
C THR A 183 -12.14 5.02 -6.60
N ASP A 184 -12.72 3.83 -6.42
CA ASP A 184 -12.90 3.20 -5.10
C ASP A 184 -11.58 2.59 -4.59
N ASN A 185 -10.72 2.17 -5.51
CA ASN A 185 -9.39 1.64 -5.22
C ASN A 185 -8.40 2.15 -6.29
N PRO A 186 -7.89 3.39 -6.13
CA PRO A 186 -7.05 4.06 -7.11
C PRO A 186 -5.86 3.22 -7.57
N ILE A 187 -5.13 2.59 -6.63
CA ILE A 187 -3.95 1.77 -6.94
C ILE A 187 -4.33 0.56 -7.82
N ALA A 188 -5.52 -0.01 -7.66
CA ALA A 188 -6.01 -1.11 -8.50
C ALA A 188 -6.52 -0.69 -9.88
N SER A 189 -6.42 0.60 -10.25
CA SER A 189 -6.74 1.06 -11.60
C SER A 189 -5.87 0.33 -12.62
N ARG A 190 -6.47 -0.27 -13.66
CA ARG A 190 -5.73 -0.93 -14.75
C ARG A 190 -4.72 0.01 -15.39
N LEU A 191 -5.06 1.29 -15.50
CA LEU A 191 -4.16 2.34 -15.96
C LEU A 191 -2.84 2.35 -15.17
N LEU A 192 -2.92 2.30 -13.84
CA LEU A 192 -1.75 2.28 -12.95
C LEU A 192 -1.06 0.91 -12.97
N GLN A 193 -1.83 -0.19 -12.96
CA GLN A 193 -1.26 -1.55 -12.96
C GLN A 193 -0.48 -1.88 -14.23
N TYR A 194 -0.94 -1.46 -15.41
CA TYR A 194 -0.16 -1.56 -16.65
C TYR A 194 1.10 -0.70 -16.58
N SER A 195 0.99 0.51 -16.03
CA SER A 195 2.12 1.45 -15.97
C SER A 195 3.26 0.97 -15.06
N LEU A 196 2.96 0.13 -14.06
CA LEU A 196 3.96 -0.52 -13.20
C LEU A 196 4.46 -1.87 -13.75
N GLY A 197 3.86 -2.38 -14.82
CA GLY A 197 4.18 -3.70 -15.38
C GLY A 197 3.64 -4.88 -14.57
N ASN A 198 2.74 -4.63 -13.61
CA ASN A 198 2.03 -5.67 -12.86
C ASN A 198 1.05 -6.43 -13.77
N GLU A 199 0.56 -5.76 -14.81
CA GLU A 199 -0.18 -6.37 -15.90
C GLU A 199 0.61 -6.28 -17.22
N SER A 200 0.37 -7.23 -18.12
CA SER A 200 1.07 -7.26 -19.42
C SER A 200 0.65 -6.07 -20.29
N HIS A 201 1.61 -5.19 -20.59
CA HIS A 201 1.47 -4.05 -21.48
C HIS A 201 2.75 -3.92 -22.32
N PRO A 202 2.68 -3.88 -23.67
CA PRO A 202 3.84 -3.55 -24.49
C PRO A 202 4.10 -2.03 -24.50
N PRO A 203 5.33 -1.54 -24.25
CA PRO A 203 6.59 -2.27 -24.20
C PRO A 203 6.98 -2.85 -22.82
N GLY A 204 6.24 -2.54 -21.76
CA GLY A 204 6.47 -2.99 -20.39
C GLY A 204 5.99 -1.93 -19.40
N ALA A 205 6.54 -1.97 -18.19
CA ALA A 205 6.36 -0.89 -17.23
C ALA A 205 6.82 0.46 -17.84
N VAL A 206 6.02 1.49 -17.62
CA VAL A 206 6.29 2.88 -18.00
C VAL A 206 6.93 3.64 -16.84
N PHE A 207 6.43 3.40 -15.62
CA PHE A 207 6.97 3.97 -14.41
C PHE A 207 7.80 2.95 -13.65
N THR A 208 8.83 3.44 -12.96
CA THR A 208 9.79 2.57 -12.27
C THR A 208 9.31 2.10 -10.90
N SER A 209 8.41 2.86 -10.27
CA SER A 209 7.81 2.53 -8.98
C SER A 209 6.49 3.30 -8.79
N PRO A 210 5.67 2.93 -7.79
CA PRO A 210 4.50 3.72 -7.37
C PRO A 210 4.86 5.12 -6.85
N ASN A 211 6.12 5.38 -6.53
CA ASN A 211 6.59 6.69 -6.07
C ASN A 211 7.18 7.56 -7.20
N ASP A 212 7.12 7.09 -8.45
CA ASP A 212 7.42 7.92 -9.62
C ASP A 212 6.51 9.16 -9.65
N ASN A 213 7.04 10.32 -10.03
CA ASN A 213 6.28 11.58 -10.01
C ASN A 213 5.05 11.52 -10.92
N ASP A 214 5.19 10.99 -12.13
CA ASP A 214 4.09 10.92 -13.10
C ASP A 214 3.03 9.90 -12.63
N PHE A 215 3.48 8.78 -12.04
CA PHE A 215 2.58 7.82 -11.39
C PHE A 215 1.76 8.49 -10.27
N ARG A 216 2.44 9.22 -9.37
CA ARG A 216 1.80 9.88 -8.22
C ARG A 216 0.80 10.94 -8.67
N THR A 217 1.12 11.72 -9.69
CA THR A 217 0.20 12.68 -10.31
C THR A 217 -1.09 12.00 -10.77
N ILE A 218 -0.99 10.90 -11.51
CA ILE A 218 -2.16 10.15 -11.99
C ILE A 218 -2.92 9.50 -10.82
N PHE A 219 -2.21 8.87 -9.88
CA PHE A 219 -2.79 8.26 -8.69
C PHE A 219 -3.58 9.28 -7.86
N CYS A 220 -3.01 10.46 -7.61
CA CYS A 220 -3.65 11.52 -6.83
C CYS A 220 -4.86 12.12 -7.53
N TRP A 221 -4.82 12.27 -8.86
CA TRP A 221 -6.00 12.64 -9.64
C TRP A 221 -7.13 11.62 -9.52
N ILE A 222 -6.82 10.32 -9.52
CA ILE A 222 -7.82 9.27 -9.30
C ILE A 222 -8.35 9.29 -7.86
N LYS A 223 -7.45 9.38 -6.87
CA LYS A 223 -7.76 9.34 -5.42
C LYS A 223 -8.56 10.57 -4.97
N VAL A 224 -8.06 11.76 -5.26
CA VAL A 224 -8.58 13.03 -4.71
C VAL A 224 -9.66 13.60 -5.61
N ASP A 225 -9.38 13.74 -6.90
CA ASP A 225 -10.30 14.38 -7.85
C ASP A 225 -11.35 13.41 -8.40
N GLN A 226 -11.30 12.13 -8.04
CA GLN A 226 -12.25 11.11 -8.49
C GLN A 226 -12.29 11.01 -10.02
N ALA A 227 -11.14 11.22 -10.65
CA ALA A 227 -10.98 11.18 -12.10
C ALA A 227 -11.92 12.11 -12.88
N VAL A 228 -12.16 13.32 -12.35
CA VAL A 228 -12.90 14.39 -13.06
C VAL A 228 -11.98 15.26 -13.92
N GLU A 229 -12.54 15.92 -14.92
CA GLU A 229 -11.83 16.87 -15.76
C GLU A 229 -11.84 18.24 -15.07
N ASN A 230 -10.69 18.67 -14.51
CA ASN A 230 -10.52 19.89 -13.73
C ASN A 230 -9.38 20.78 -14.21
#